data_AF-A0A6F9MUB3-F1
#
_entry.id   AF-A0A6F9MUB3-F1
#
_cell.length_a   1.000
_cell.length_b   1.000
_cell.length_c   1.000
_cell.angle_alpha   90.00
_cell.angle_beta   90.00
_cell.angle_gamma   90.00
#
_symmetry.space_group_name_H-M   'P 1'
#
loop_
_entity.id
_entity.type
_entity.pdbx_description
1 polymer ?
#
loop_
_entity_poly.entity_id
_entity_poly.type
_entity_poly.pdbx_seq_one_letter_code
_entity_poly.pdbx_strand_id
1 'polypeptide(L)'
;MKKSIMAFSGPSNSGKTTLITKIANEFIKQNLKILIIKHDPADKAQFDINGKDSFKFFQSGAEVMVLSPTRTTFFSHEKRDILSALKIAPDFDLCLVEGLKTLDLPRISVFCKEIDESYFAFSNAIASYEKIDSYPNLTWLDLNDVQGICNYILKNAKNLQGEL
;
A
#
# COMPACT_ATOMS: atom_id res chain seq x y z
N MET A 1 7.31 -16.95 -2.05
CA MET A 1 7.65 -16.46 -0.70
C MET A 1 6.38 -16.52 0.16
N LYS A 2 6.40 -16.25 1.48
CA LYS A 2 5.13 -16.21 2.24
C LYS A 2 4.36 -14.92 1.92
N LYS A 3 3.07 -15.01 1.56
CA LYS A 3 2.22 -13.83 1.32
C LYS A 3 2.23 -12.95 2.56
N SER A 4 2.75 -11.72 2.42
CA SER A 4 2.92 -10.80 3.54
C SER A 4 2.33 -9.43 3.24
N ILE A 5 2.07 -8.63 4.28
CA ILE A 5 1.46 -7.30 4.16
C ILE A 5 2.15 -6.26 5.05
N MET A 6 2.36 -5.05 4.52
CA MET A 6 2.91 -3.90 5.23
C MET A 6 2.11 -2.65 4.90
N ALA A 7 1.73 -1.88 5.92
CA ALA A 7 0.97 -0.65 5.77
C ALA A 7 1.86 0.59 5.84
N PHE A 8 1.41 1.65 5.17
CA PHE A 8 2.05 2.95 5.13
C PHE A 8 1.06 4.04 5.51
N SER A 9 1.52 4.99 6.31
CA SER A 9 0.74 6.15 6.73
C SER A 9 1.58 7.41 6.79
N GLY A 10 0.91 8.53 6.98
CA GLY A 10 1.52 9.86 7.03
C GLY A 10 0.57 10.91 6.46
N PRO A 11 0.82 12.19 6.74
CA PRO A 11 -0.01 13.29 6.26
C PRO A 11 -0.03 13.39 4.73
N SER A 12 -0.89 14.24 4.18
CA SER A 12 -0.82 14.55 2.75
C SER A 12 0.58 15.08 2.39
N ASN A 13 1.07 14.76 1.20
CA ASN A 13 2.41 15.16 0.73
C ASN A 13 3.59 14.69 1.60
N SER A 14 3.41 13.65 2.43
CA SER A 14 4.48 13.16 3.31
C SER A 14 5.54 12.29 2.63
N GLY A 15 5.39 11.99 1.34
CA GLY A 15 6.32 11.17 0.56
C GLY A 15 5.94 9.69 0.43
N LYS A 16 4.79 9.26 0.98
CA LYS A 16 4.31 7.85 0.91
C LYS A 16 4.38 7.26 -0.49
N THR A 17 3.68 7.86 -1.45
CA THR A 17 3.59 7.32 -2.82
C THR A 17 4.97 7.20 -3.46
N THR A 18 5.86 8.17 -3.25
CA THR A 18 7.25 8.12 -3.71
C THR A 18 8.02 6.97 -3.07
N LEU A 19 7.92 6.81 -1.75
CA LEU A 19 8.63 5.75 -1.03
C LEU A 19 8.11 4.36 -1.43
N ILE A 20 6.79 4.16 -1.42
CA ILE A 20 6.15 2.90 -1.79
C ILE A 20 6.53 2.50 -3.22
N THR A 21 6.57 3.46 -4.16
CA THR A 21 6.97 3.19 -5.54
C THR A 21 8.43 2.75 -5.63
N LYS A 22 9.35 3.41 -4.89
CA LYS A 22 10.77 3.01 -4.84
C LYS A 22 10.94 1.59 -4.28
N ILE A 23 10.25 1.28 -3.18
CA ILE A 23 10.26 -0.05 -2.54
C ILE A 23 9.69 -1.12 -3.49
N ALA A 24 8.55 -0.85 -4.12
CA ALA A 24 7.93 -1.78 -5.06
C ALA A 24 8.87 -2.08 -6.23
N ASN A 25 9.49 -1.05 -6.81
CA ASN A 25 10.47 -1.23 -7.89
C ASN A 25 11.67 -2.07 -7.46
N GLU A 26 12.16 -1.89 -6.23
CA GLU A 26 13.29 -2.66 -5.71
C GLU A 26 12.94 -4.13 -5.55
N PHE A 27 11.77 -4.45 -4.98
CA PHE A 27 11.33 -5.82 -4.85
C PHE A 27 10.96 -6.48 -6.19
N ILE A 28 10.39 -5.74 -7.14
CA ILE A 28 10.11 -6.24 -8.48
C ILE A 28 11.40 -6.63 -9.20
N LYS A 29 12.49 -5.85 -9.07
CA LYS A 29 13.81 -6.22 -9.63
C LYS A 29 14.35 -7.52 -9.03
N GLN A 30 13.93 -7.86 -7.82
CA GLN A 30 14.27 -9.10 -7.13
C GLN A 30 13.28 -10.25 -7.44
N ASN A 31 12.45 -10.09 -8.47
CA ASN A 31 11.43 -11.04 -8.93
C ASN A 31 10.31 -11.32 -7.92
N LEU A 32 10.06 -10.42 -6.97
CA LEU A 32 8.90 -10.54 -6.08
C LEU A 32 7.65 -9.99 -6.77
N LYS A 33 6.53 -10.71 -6.60
CA LYS A 33 5.22 -10.24 -7.06
C LYS A 33 4.67 -9.24 -6.03
N ILE A 34 4.50 -7.99 -6.44
CA ILE A 34 4.05 -6.91 -5.57
C ILE A 34 2.60 -6.53 -5.87
N LEU A 35 1.78 -6.51 -4.82
CA LEU A 35 0.44 -5.93 -4.83
C LEU A 35 0.48 -4.59 -4.08
N ILE A 36 -0.16 -3.56 -4.62
CA ILE A 36 -0.35 -2.29 -3.90
C ILE A 36 -1.84 -2.06 -3.73
N ILE A 37 -2.29 -1.88 -2.48
CA ILE A 37 -3.66 -1.47 -2.17
C ILE A 37 -3.61 -0.03 -1.69
N LYS A 38 -4.29 0.86 -2.41
CA LYS A 38 -4.49 2.24 -1.97
C LYS A 38 -5.92 2.40 -1.50
N HIS A 39 -6.10 2.82 -0.25
CA HIS A 39 -7.41 3.16 0.27
C HIS A 39 -7.69 4.64 0.04
N ASP A 40 -8.73 4.93 -0.74
CA ASP A 40 -9.19 6.29 -1.02
C ASP A 40 -10.52 6.57 -0.30
N PRO A 41 -10.49 7.06 0.95
CA PRO A 41 -11.70 7.29 1.72
C PRO A 41 -12.58 8.42 1.17
N ALA A 42 -12.05 9.25 0.27
CA ALA A 42 -12.75 10.40 -0.29
C ALA A 42 -13.35 10.13 -1.68
N ASP A 43 -13.17 8.92 -2.21
CA ASP A 43 -13.68 8.47 -3.52
C ASP A 43 -13.32 9.44 -4.67
N LYS A 44 -12.05 9.85 -4.72
CA LYS A 44 -11.51 10.80 -5.70
C LYS A 44 -10.74 10.12 -6.83
N ALA A 45 -10.39 8.85 -6.67
CA ALA A 45 -9.59 8.12 -7.62
C ALA A 45 -10.40 7.77 -8.87
N GLN A 46 -9.96 8.27 -10.02
CA GLN A 46 -10.57 7.98 -11.31
C GLN A 46 -9.56 7.21 -12.19
N PHE A 47 -9.95 6.01 -12.61
CA PHE A 47 -9.12 5.12 -13.43
C PHE A 47 -9.72 4.80 -14.81
N ASP A 48 -10.93 5.28 -15.08
CA ASP A 48 -11.58 5.19 -16.40
C ASP A 48 -11.91 6.58 -16.96
N ILE A 49 -12.21 6.64 -18.25
CA ILE A 49 -12.54 7.86 -18.98
C ILE A 49 -14.06 7.99 -19.12
N ASN A 50 -14.61 9.06 -18.54
CA ASN A 50 -16.04 9.36 -18.61
C ASN A 50 -16.54 9.39 -20.06
N GLY A 51 -17.67 8.71 -20.31
CA GLY A 51 -18.34 8.67 -21.62
C GLY A 51 -17.82 7.61 -22.59
N LYS A 52 -16.75 6.87 -22.26
CA LYS A 52 -16.30 5.69 -23.03
C LYS A 52 -17.14 4.44 -22.72
N ASP A 53 -16.96 3.39 -23.50
CA ASP A 53 -17.81 2.19 -23.45
C ASP A 53 -17.69 1.46 -22.10
N SER A 54 -16.48 1.28 -21.57
CA SER A 54 -16.25 0.70 -20.24
C SER A 54 -16.97 1.47 -19.13
N PHE A 55 -16.96 2.80 -19.21
CA PHE A 55 -17.67 3.66 -18.27
C PHE A 55 -19.19 3.47 -18.37
N LYS A 56 -19.74 3.43 -19.59
CA LYS A 56 -21.18 3.19 -19.81
C LYS A 56 -21.61 1.79 -19.36
N PHE A 57 -20.77 0.78 -19.58
CA PHE A 57 -21.02 -0.58 -19.08
C PHE A 57 -21.09 -0.59 -17.56
N PHE A 58 -20.16 0.08 -16.87
CA PHE A 58 -20.17 0.16 -15.41
C PHE A 58 -21.38 0.96 -14.89
N GLN A 59 -21.79 2.01 -15.59
CA GLN A 59 -23.02 2.75 -15.26
C GLN A 59 -24.30 1.91 -15.38
N SER A 60 -24.28 0.81 -16.13
CA SER A 60 -25.44 -0.10 -16.23
C SER A 60 -25.69 -0.93 -14.97
N GLY A 61 -24.76 -0.92 -14.00
CA GLY A 61 -24.79 -1.77 -12.82
C GLY A 61 -24.10 -3.13 -13.01
N ALA A 62 -23.50 -3.37 -14.18
CA ALA A 62 -22.72 -4.57 -14.45
C ALA A 62 -21.31 -4.45 -13.87
N GLU A 63 -20.79 -5.56 -13.38
CA GLU A 63 -19.35 -5.72 -13.16
C GLU A 63 -18.62 -5.70 -14.52
N VAL A 64 -17.50 -4.98 -14.63
CA VAL A 64 -16.83 -4.76 -15.92
C VAL A 64 -15.38 -5.23 -15.86
N MET A 65 -15.01 -6.09 -16.80
CA MET A 65 -13.61 -6.45 -17.08
C MET A 65 -13.19 -5.94 -18.45
N VAL A 66 -12.07 -5.22 -18.51
CA VAL A 66 -11.44 -4.77 -19.75
C VAL A 66 -10.14 -5.55 -19.93
N LEU A 67 -10.10 -6.40 -20.94
CA LEU A 67 -8.91 -7.16 -21.33
C LEU A 67 -8.14 -6.40 -22.41
N SER A 68 -6.85 -6.20 -22.20
CA SER A 68 -5.93 -5.55 -23.15
C SER A 68 -4.67 -6.40 -23.32
N PRO A 69 -3.91 -6.26 -24.42
CA PRO A 69 -2.67 -7.01 -24.62
C PRO A 69 -1.64 -6.86 -23.49
N THR A 70 -1.70 -5.76 -22.73
CA THR A 70 -0.72 -5.42 -21.69
C THR A 70 -1.28 -5.40 -20.27
N ARG A 71 -2.61 -5.47 -20.08
CA ARG A 71 -3.24 -5.39 -18.75
C ARG A 71 -4.68 -5.88 -18.75
N THR A 72 -5.15 -6.22 -17.56
CA THR A 72 -6.57 -6.41 -17.26
C THR A 72 -7.01 -5.36 -16.24
N THR A 73 -8.15 -4.73 -16.48
CA THR A 73 -8.80 -3.82 -15.52
C THR A 73 -10.12 -4.43 -15.07
N PHE A 74 -10.42 -4.38 -13.77
CA PHE A 74 -11.67 -4.85 -13.18
C PHE A 74 -12.34 -3.70 -12.42
N PHE A 75 -13.59 -3.39 -12.78
CA PHE A 75 -14.44 -2.43 -12.09
C PHE A 75 -15.57 -3.17 -11.39
N SER A 76 -15.76 -2.87 -10.10
CA SER A 76 -16.71 -3.55 -9.23
C SER A 76 -17.53 -2.57 -8.43
N HIS A 77 -18.84 -2.84 -8.31
CA HIS A 77 -19.73 -2.10 -7.42
C HIS A 77 -19.62 -2.58 -5.96
N GLU A 78 -19.04 -3.77 -5.75
CA GLU A 78 -18.86 -4.32 -4.41
C GLU A 78 -17.75 -3.60 -3.64
N LYS A 79 -18.15 -2.94 -2.55
CA LYS A 79 -17.22 -2.45 -1.53
C LYS A 79 -16.58 -3.64 -0.82
N ARG A 80 -15.24 -3.70 -0.82
CA ARG A 80 -14.47 -4.75 -0.14
C ARG A 80 -13.61 -4.19 0.97
N ASP A 81 -13.48 -4.96 2.05
CA ASP A 81 -12.41 -4.78 3.01
C ASP A 81 -11.09 -5.37 2.49
N ILE A 82 -10.00 -5.21 3.26
CA ILE A 82 -8.68 -5.67 2.86
C ILE A 82 -8.65 -7.17 2.60
N LEU A 83 -9.27 -7.99 3.47
CA LEU A 83 -9.22 -9.45 3.37
C LEU A 83 -10.00 -9.93 2.14
N SER A 84 -11.18 -9.37 1.90
CA SER A 84 -12.01 -9.69 0.74
C SER A 84 -11.35 -9.26 -0.57
N ALA A 85 -10.66 -8.11 -0.58
CA ALA A 85 -9.88 -7.66 -1.73
C ALA A 85 -8.69 -8.59 -2.02
N LEU A 86 -7.98 -9.07 -1.00
CA LEU A 86 -6.84 -9.97 -1.16
C LEU A 86 -7.25 -11.35 -1.70
N LYS A 87 -8.48 -11.82 -1.43
CA LYS A 87 -9.01 -13.10 -1.95
C LYS A 87 -9.24 -13.10 -3.46
N ILE A 88 -9.51 -11.94 -4.05
CA ILE A 88 -9.71 -11.79 -5.51
C ILE A 88 -8.48 -11.23 -6.23
N ALA A 89 -7.46 -10.80 -5.49
CA ALA A 89 -6.24 -10.27 -6.05
C ALA A 89 -5.45 -11.35 -6.82
N PRO A 90 -4.67 -10.97 -7.85
CA PRO A 90 -3.73 -11.88 -8.47
C PRO A 90 -2.69 -12.37 -7.45
N ASP A 91 -1.99 -13.45 -7.79
CA ASP A 91 -0.96 -13.99 -6.91
C ASP A 91 0.16 -12.97 -6.63
N PHE A 92 0.54 -12.83 -5.35
CA PHE A 92 1.52 -11.86 -4.87
C PHE A 92 2.37 -12.46 -3.75
N ASP A 93 3.58 -11.94 -3.55
CA ASP A 93 4.44 -12.27 -2.41
C ASP A 93 4.34 -11.22 -1.29
N LEU A 94 4.20 -9.95 -1.65
CA LEU A 94 4.09 -8.83 -0.70
C LEU A 94 3.03 -7.82 -1.14
N CYS A 95 2.15 -7.46 -0.20
CA CYS A 95 1.16 -6.40 -0.34
C CYS A 95 1.62 -5.14 0.41
N LEU A 96 1.70 -4.01 -0.30
CA LEU A 96 1.96 -2.69 0.27
C LEU A 96 0.65 -1.91 0.34
N VAL A 97 0.26 -1.48 1.53
CA VAL A 97 -1.01 -0.77 1.74
C VAL A 97 -0.75 0.72 1.99
N GLU A 98 -1.26 1.58 1.12
CA GLU A 98 -1.30 3.03 1.38
C GLU A 98 -2.63 3.40 2.04
N GLY A 99 -2.59 3.79 3.32
CA GLY A 99 -3.76 4.24 4.08
C GLY A 99 -4.22 3.25 5.15
N LEU A 100 -5.55 3.16 5.35
CA LEU A 100 -6.22 2.29 6.34
C LEU A 100 -5.61 2.40 7.76
N LYS A 101 -5.54 3.63 8.29
CA LYS A 101 -4.91 3.93 9.60
C LYS A 101 -5.45 3.10 10.76
N THR A 102 -6.70 2.67 10.68
CA THR A 102 -7.40 1.93 11.75
C THR A 102 -7.21 0.42 11.69
N LEU A 103 -6.60 -0.13 10.64
CA LEU A 103 -6.30 -1.56 10.57
C LEU A 103 -5.04 -1.88 11.38
N ASP A 104 -5.14 -2.94 12.16
CA ASP A 104 -4.02 -3.53 12.90
C ASP A 104 -3.10 -4.29 11.94
N LEU A 105 -2.18 -3.55 11.33
CA LEU A 105 -1.16 -4.04 10.41
C LEU A 105 0.17 -3.41 10.81
N PRO A 106 1.30 -4.15 10.65
CA PRO A 106 2.62 -3.56 10.75
C PRO A 106 2.70 -2.33 9.86
N ARG A 107 3.19 -1.23 10.41
CA ARG A 107 3.06 0.08 9.77
C ARG A 107 4.30 0.93 9.84
N ILE A 108 4.61 1.54 8.70
CA ILE A 108 5.62 2.57 8.54
C ILE A 108 4.90 3.92 8.33
N SER A 109 5.10 4.88 9.23
CA SER A 109 4.67 6.27 9.00
C SER A 109 5.77 7.08 8.36
N VAL A 110 5.45 7.82 7.30
CA VAL A 110 6.43 8.48 6.43
C VAL A 110 6.31 9.99 6.58
N PHE A 111 7.44 10.68 6.84
CA PHE A 111 7.54 12.13 7.01
C PHE A 111 8.76 12.69 6.29
N CYS A 112 8.57 13.30 5.11
CA CYS A 112 9.65 13.93 4.36
C CYS A 112 9.93 15.40 4.72
N LYS A 113 9.07 16.02 5.54
CA LYS A 113 9.19 17.44 5.94
C LYS A 113 9.14 17.61 7.44
N GLU A 114 7.97 17.37 8.02
CA GLU A 114 7.70 17.55 9.44
C GLU A 114 7.13 16.24 10.00
N ILE A 115 7.62 15.89 11.18
CA ILE A 115 7.18 14.71 11.93
C ILE A 115 5.88 15.06 12.63
N ASP A 116 4.85 14.25 12.41
CA ASP A 116 3.57 14.36 13.10
C ASP A 116 3.44 13.20 14.09
N GLU A 117 3.66 13.50 15.37
CA GLU A 117 3.65 12.50 16.45
C GLU A 117 2.28 11.85 16.66
N SER A 118 1.19 12.43 16.13
CA SER A 118 -0.15 11.81 16.19
C SER A 118 -0.20 10.45 15.50
N TYR A 119 0.79 10.11 14.67
CA TYR A 119 0.91 8.82 13.99
C TYR A 119 1.62 7.75 14.81
N PHE A 120 2.31 8.12 15.88
CA PHE A 120 3.23 7.22 16.58
C PHE A 120 2.51 6.06 17.26
N ALA A 121 1.32 6.33 17.82
CA ALA A 121 0.53 5.34 18.54
C ALA A 121 0.08 4.13 17.69
N PHE A 122 0.08 4.26 16.36
CA PHE A 122 -0.33 3.20 15.43
C PHE A 122 0.77 2.80 14.44
N SER A 123 2.01 3.23 14.70
CA SER A 123 3.18 2.94 13.86
C SER A 123 4.13 1.98 14.56
N ASN A 124 4.80 1.13 13.79
CA ASN A 124 5.91 0.31 14.28
C ASN A 124 7.26 0.92 13.87
N ALA A 125 7.28 1.64 12.74
CA ALA A 125 8.44 2.35 12.26
C ALA A 125 8.08 3.75 11.77
N ILE A 126 9.04 4.66 11.87
CA ILE A 126 8.96 6.00 11.30
C ILE A 126 10.05 6.17 10.25
N ALA A 127 9.65 6.50 9.02
CA ALA A 127 10.55 6.82 7.93
C ALA A 127 10.67 8.34 7.76
N SER A 128 11.84 8.89 8.06
CA SER A 128 12.13 10.34 8.02
C SER A 128 13.59 10.59 7.66
N TYR A 129 13.92 11.80 7.19
CA TYR A 129 15.32 12.22 6.98
C TYR A 129 16.03 12.55 8.29
N GLU A 130 15.28 13.07 9.27
CA GLU A 130 15.79 13.33 10.60
C GLU A 130 15.60 12.10 11.49
N LYS A 131 16.63 11.78 12.27
CA LYS A 131 16.65 10.64 13.18
C LYS A 131 15.73 10.88 14.38
N ILE A 132 14.94 9.88 14.72
CA ILE A 132 14.02 9.91 15.85
C ILE A 132 14.52 8.93 16.91
N ASP A 133 15.14 9.46 17.97
CA ASP A 133 15.75 8.66 19.05
C ASP A 133 14.95 8.70 20.36
N SER A 134 14.01 9.64 20.50
CA SER A 134 13.25 9.86 21.74
C SER A 134 12.16 8.82 22.01
N TYR A 135 11.96 7.85 21.11
CA TYR A 135 10.84 6.91 21.13
C TYR A 135 11.33 5.46 20.99
N PRO A 136 11.65 4.77 22.11
CA PRO A 136 12.34 3.47 22.07
C PRO A 136 11.52 2.33 21.43
N ASN A 137 10.20 2.49 21.34
CA ASN A 137 9.30 1.50 20.75
C ASN A 137 9.11 1.67 19.23
N LEU A 138 9.68 2.72 18.64
CA LEU A 138 9.59 2.99 17.21
C LEU A 138 10.95 2.73 16.55
N THR A 139 10.93 1.97 15.46
CA THR A 139 12.12 1.84 14.61
C THR A 139 12.24 3.08 13.72
N TRP A 140 13.33 3.82 13.81
CA TRP A 140 13.64 4.86 12.83
C TRP A 140 14.22 4.24 11.55
N LEU A 141 13.75 4.73 10.41
CA LEU A 141 14.20 4.34 9.08
C LEU A 141 14.61 5.59 8.30
N ASP A 142 15.85 5.63 7.81
CA ASP A 142 16.32 6.74 6.98
C ASP A 142 15.67 6.67 5.58
N LEU A 143 14.99 7.73 5.16
CA LEU A 143 14.40 7.83 3.83
C LEU A 143 15.43 7.79 2.69
N ASN A 144 16.71 8.05 2.98
CA ASN A 144 17.80 7.88 2.02
C ASN A 144 18.24 6.41 1.86
N ASP A 145 17.95 5.55 2.83
CA ASP A 145 18.31 4.12 2.82
C ASP A 145 17.11 3.24 2.45
N VAL A 146 16.74 3.26 1.17
CA VAL A 146 15.64 2.43 0.65
C VAL A 146 15.91 0.93 0.87
N GLN A 147 17.17 0.49 0.83
CA GLN A 147 17.50 -0.91 1.04
C GLN A 147 17.29 -1.32 2.50
N GLY A 148 17.69 -0.48 3.46
CA GLY A 148 17.39 -0.66 4.87
C GLY A 148 15.89 -0.76 5.14
N ILE A 149 15.08 0.08 4.48
CA ILE A 149 13.62 0.01 4.55
C ILE A 149 13.10 -1.31 3.98
N CYS A 150 13.61 -1.76 2.82
CA CYS A 150 13.21 -3.05 2.25
C CYS A 150 13.54 -4.23 3.19
N ASN A 151 14.73 -4.22 3.80
CA ASN A 151 15.14 -5.23 4.78
C ASN A 151 14.24 -5.22 6.01
N TYR A 152 13.86 -4.03 6.50
CA TYR A 152 12.89 -3.90 7.58
C TYR A 152 11.54 -4.50 7.20
N ILE A 153 11.04 -4.25 5.98
CA ILE A 153 9.76 -4.79 5.51
C ILE A 153 9.79 -6.32 5.44
N LEU A 154 10.83 -6.91 4.85
CA LEU A 154 10.97 -8.38 4.76
C LEU A 154 10.96 -9.06 6.14
N LYS A 155 11.50 -8.38 7.17
CA LYS A 155 11.54 -8.89 8.54
C LYS A 155 10.24 -8.69 9.32
N ASN A 156 9.51 -7.59 9.08
CA ASN A 156 8.43 -7.14 9.96
C ASN A 156 7.03 -7.13 9.31
N ALA A 157 6.91 -7.41 8.02
CA ALA A 157 5.59 -7.55 7.37
C ALA A 157 4.79 -8.70 7.99
N LYS A 158 3.48 -8.50 8.14
CA LYS A 158 2.58 -9.52 8.70
C LYS A 158 2.43 -10.66 7.71
N ASN A 159 2.57 -11.89 8.20
CA ASN A 159 2.32 -13.08 7.40
C ASN A 159 0.82 -13.34 7.26
N LEU A 160 0.35 -13.63 6.04
CA LEU A 160 -1.06 -13.91 5.75
C LEU A 160 -1.38 -15.42 5.70
N GLN A 161 -0.45 -16.30 6.08
CA GLN A 161 -0.68 -17.74 6.09
C GLN A 161 -1.83 -18.10 7.05
N GLY A 162 -2.92 -18.65 6.51
CA GLY A 162 -4.13 -19.00 7.25
C GLY A 162 -5.20 -17.90 7.31
N GLU A 163 -4.92 -16.69 6.81
CA GLU A 163 -5.90 -15.60 6.67
C GLU A 163 -6.43 -15.45 5.22
N LEU A 164 -5.76 -16.09 4.27
CA LEU A 164 -6.12 -16.18 2.85
C LEU A 164 -6.50 -17.60 2.47
#